data_AF-A0A2A5SZ55-F1
#
_entry.id   AF-A0A2A5SZ55-F1
#
_cell.length_a   1.000
_cell.length_b   1.000
_cell.length_c   1.000
_cell.angle_alpha   90.00
_cell.angle_beta   90.00
_cell.angle_gamma   90.00
#
_symmetry.space_group_name_H-M   'P 1'
#
loop_
_entity.id
_entity.type
_entity.pdbx_description
1 polymer ?
#
loop_
_entity_poly.entity_id
_entity_poly.type
_entity_poly.pdbx_seq_one_letter_code
_entity_poly.pdbx_strand_id
1 'polypeptide(L)' 'MTIVITFHQSWYQNLKTYYIHFVCRYLNSEFPKLISYTRMLKCMQCVLVPLCSLLLPHSPLGKANRDFLC' A
#
# COMPACT_ATOMS: atom_id res chain seq x y z
N MET A 1 5.24 -5.27 6.55
CA MET A 1 6.08 -4.09 6.86
C MET A 1 7.15 -3.84 5.81
N THR A 2 8.00 -4.80 5.47
CA THR A 2 9.10 -4.65 4.48
C THR A 2 8.66 -4.15 3.10
N ILE A 3 7.51 -4.61 2.59
CA ILE A 3 6.98 -4.21 1.26
C ILE A 3 6.65 -2.71 1.19
N VAL A 4 6.14 -2.12 2.28
CA VAL A 4 5.79 -0.68 2.37
C VAL A 4 7.06 0.17 2.38
N ILE A 5 8.07 -0.26 3.12
CA ILE A 5 9.36 0.43 3.23
C ILE A 5 10.10 0.40 1.89
N THR A 6 10.17 -0.77 1.26
CA THR A 6 10.81 -0.94 -0.05
C THR A 6 10.05 -0.18 -1.13
N PHE A 7 8.72 -0.14 -1.12
CA PHE A 7 7.93 0.71 -2.01
C PHE A 7 8.30 2.19 -1.84
N HIS A 8 8.33 2.68 -0.60
CA HIS A 8 8.72 4.07 -0.29
C HIS A 8 10.15 4.40 -0.75
N GLN A 9 11.09 3.49 -0.55
CA GLN A 9 12.50 3.67 -0.96
C GLN A 9 12.72 3.50 -2.46
N SER A 10 11.85 2.76 -3.14
CA SER A 10 11.97 2.47 -4.57
C SER A 10 11.45 3.59 -5.47
N TRP A 11 10.86 4.64 -4.91
CA TRP A 11 10.36 5.82 -5.63
C TRP A 11 9.42 5.50 -6.82
N TYR A 12 8.82 4.31 -6.86
CA TYR A 12 7.83 4.00 -7.89
C TYR A 12 6.56 4.80 -7.64
N GLN A 13 6.10 5.51 -8.67
CA GLN A 13 4.84 6.26 -8.63
C GLN A 13 3.61 5.36 -8.51
N ASN A 14 3.68 4.16 -9.08
CA ASN A 14 2.55 3.23 -9.18
C ASN A 14 2.85 1.92 -8.48
N LEU A 15 1.94 1.52 -7.60
CA LEU A 15 2.02 0.28 -6.84
C LEU A 15 1.98 -0.97 -7.74
N LYS A 16 1.32 -0.86 -8.90
CA LYS A 16 1.28 -1.89 -9.95
C LYS A 16 2.65 -2.07 -10.62
N THR A 17 3.33 -0.98 -10.96
CA THR A 17 4.68 -1.02 -11.56
C THR A 17 5.68 -1.60 -10.58
N TYR A 18 5.61 -1.17 -9.32
CA TYR A 18 6.40 -1.74 -8.23
C TYR A 18 6.16 -3.25 -8.08
N TYR A 19 4.90 -3.70 -8.11
CA TYR A 19 4.58 -5.11 -8.00
C TYR A 19 5.21 -5.95 -9.13
N ILE A 20 5.08 -5.51 -10.38
CA ILE A 20 5.57 -6.27 -11.54
C ILE A 20 7.10 -6.24 -11.60
N HIS A 21 7.73 -5.07 -11.42
CA HIS A 21 9.17 -4.92 -11.64
C HIS A 21 10.02 -5.32 -10.43
N PHE A 22 9.49 -5.15 -9.21
CA PHE A 22 10.22 -5.41 -7.98
C PHE A 22 9.73 -6.68 -7.27
N VAL A 23 8.43 -6.75 -6.95
CA VAL A 23 7.89 -7.86 -6.14
C VAL A 23 7.92 -9.19 -6.90
N CYS A 24 7.45 -9.22 -8.15
CA CYS A 24 7.47 -10.44 -8.97
C CYS A 24 8.90 -10.88 -9.37
N ARG A 25 9.88 -9.97 -9.38
CA ARG A 25 11.24 -10.26 -9.82
C ARG A 25 12.17 -10.65 -8.67
N TYR A 26 12.07 -9.95 -7.53
CA TYR A 26 12.99 -10.11 -6.40
C TYR A 26 12.34 -10.78 -5.19
N LEU A 27 11.03 -10.60 -4.95
CA LEU A 27 10.34 -11.17 -3.79
C LEU A 27 9.59 -12.48 -4.09
N ASN A 28 9.56 -12.92 -5.34
CA ASN A 28 8.92 -14.18 -5.73
C ASN A 28 9.58 -15.40 -5.06
N SER A 29 10.91 -15.39 -4.93
CA SER A 29 11.66 -16.44 -4.23
C SER A 29 11.36 -16.49 -2.72
N GLU A 30 11.16 -15.33 -2.11
CA GLU A 30 10.94 -15.20 -0.66
C GLU A 30 9.49 -15.54 -0.26
N PHE A 31 8.56 -15.45 -1.22
CA PHE A 31 7.14 -15.73 -1.00
C PHE A 31 6.63 -16.76 -2.02
N PRO A 32 6.88 -18.06 -1.81
CA PRO A 32 6.45 -19.13 -2.72
C PRO A 32 4.91 -19.18 -2.88
N LYS A 33 4.16 -18.71 -1.87
CA LYS A 33 2.77 -18.29 -2.01
C LYS A 33 2.74 -16.78 -2.25
N LEU A 34 2.98 -16.38 -3.50
CA LEU A 34 3.01 -14.98 -3.89
C LEU A 34 1.77 -14.27 -3.33
N ILE A 35 1.97 -13.25 -2.49
CA ILE A 35 0.87 -12.44 -1.98
C ILE A 35 0.18 -11.86 -3.21
N SER A 36 -1.03 -12.33 -3.51
CA SER A 36 -1.83 -11.80 -4.61
C SER A 36 -1.84 -10.27 -4.55
N TYR A 37 -1.70 -9.62 -5.70
CA TYR A 37 -1.72 -8.16 -5.84
C TYR A 37 -2.81 -7.52 -4.96
N THR A 38 -4.00 -8.10 -4.92
CA THR A 38 -5.15 -7.64 -4.12
C THR A 38 -4.87 -7.69 -2.60
N ARG A 39 -4.22 -8.74 -2.09
CA ARG A 39 -3.84 -8.82 -0.67
C ARG A 39 -2.75 -7.79 -0.35
N MET A 40 -1.77 -7.60 -1.24
CA MET A 40 -0.72 -6.61 -1.06
C MET A 40 -1.30 -5.19 -1.06
N LEU A 41 -2.20 -4.90 -1.98
CA LEU A 41 -2.92 -3.63 -2.08
C LEU A 41 -3.73 -3.35 -0.82
N LYS A 42 -4.51 -4.32 -0.32
CA LYS A 42 -5.25 -4.18 0.96
C LYS A 42 -4.31 -3.94 2.14
N CYS A 43 -3.16 -4.62 2.19
CA CYS A 43 -2.17 -4.43 3.24
C CYS A 43 -1.59 -3.01 3.22
N MET A 44 -1.25 -2.50 2.03
CA MET A 44 -0.79 -1.12 1.85
C MET A 44 -1.85 -0.11 2.27
N GLN A 45 -3.11 -0.28 1.84
CA GLN A 45 -4.22 0.59 2.23
C GLN A 45 -4.46 0.55 3.75
N CYS A 46 -4.43 -0.62 4.39
CA CYS A 46 -4.59 -0.74 5.84
C CYS A 46 -3.50 0.00 6.63
N VAL A 47 -2.32 0.24 6.06
CA VAL A 47 -1.25 1.00 6.70
C VAL A 47 -1.33 2.49 6.32
N LEU A 48 -1.64 2.79 5.06
CA LEU A 48 -1.69 4.17 4.56
C LEU A 48 -2.91 4.94 5.10
N VAL A 49 -4.07 4.29 5.21
CA VAL A 49 -5.30 4.89 5.76
C VAL A 49 -5.10 5.45 7.18
N PRO A 50 -4.60 4.66 8.16
CA PRO A 50 -4.35 5.18 9.50
C PRO A 50 -3.23 6.23 9.55
N LEU A 51 -2.19 6.09 8.71
CA LEU A 51 -1.12 7.09 8.59
C LEU A 51 -1.65 8.43 8.07
N CYS A 52 -2.48 8.43 7.03
CA CYS A 52 -3.11 9.64 6.52
C CYS A 52 -4.04 10.26 7.56
N SER A 53 -4.85 9.46 8.28
CA SER A 53 -5.72 10.00 9.33
C SER A 53 -4.97 10.55 10.53
N LEU A 54 -3.75 10.07 10.79
CA LEU A 54 -2.88 10.58 11.86
C LEU A 54 -2.15 11.87 11.45
N LEU A 55 -1.74 11.97 10.18
CA LEU A 55 -0.98 13.10 9.64
C LEU A 55 -1.86 14.26 9.19
N LEU A 56 -3.11 13.99 8.81
CA LEU A 56 -4.12 15.01 8.56
C LEU A 56 -4.69 15.43 9.92
N PRO A 57 -4.54 16.70 10.36
CA PRO A 57 -5.13 17.17 11.59
C PRO A 57 -6.64 16.88 11.57
N HIS A 58 -7.18 16.39 12.68
CA HIS A 58 -8.63 16.31 12.90
C HIS A 58 -9.24 17.72 12.83
N SER A 59 -9.50 18.21 11.62
CA SER A 59 -10.43 19.29 11.38
C SER A 59 -11.83 18.70 11.51
N PRO A 60 -12.64 19.05 12.53
CA PRO A 60 -14.00 18.57 12.62
C PRO A 60 -14.84 19.39 11.64
N LEU A 61 -14.72 19.13 10.34
CA LEU A 61 -15.69 19.63 9.39
C LEU A 61 -15.86 18.70 8.20
N GLY A 62 -17.00 18.01 8.23
CA GLY A 62 -17.73 17.67 7.02
C GLY A 62 -17.35 16.37 6.36
N LYS A 63 -18.18 15.34 6.60
CA LYS A 63 -18.62 14.34 5.59
C LYS A 63 -17.61 14.10 4.46
N ALA A 64 -16.66 13.20 4.66
CA ALA A 64 -15.89 12.62 3.56
C ALA A 64 -16.14 11.11 3.53
N ASN A 65 -17.22 10.80 2.82
CA ASN A 65 -17.45 9.62 2.00
C ASN A 65 -16.68 8.32 2.33
N ARG A 66 -17.45 7.28 2.68
CA ARG A 66 -17.01 5.88 2.87
C ARG A 66 -16.68 5.17 1.55
N ASP A 67 -16.23 5.90 0.52
CA ASP A 67 -15.97 5.35 -0.81
C ASP A 67 -14.49 5.01 -1.04
N PHE A 68 -13.60 5.29 -0.08
CA PHE A 68 -12.22 4.78 -0.13
C PHE A 68 -12.08 3.33 0.36
N LEU A 69 -13.19 2.68 0.68
CA LEU A 69 -13.24 1.31 1.19
C LEU A 69 -14.16 0.40 0.36
N CYS A 70 -14.19 0.54 -0.96
CA CYS A 70 -14.71 -0.46 -1.90
C CYS A 70 -13.84 -0.53 -3.15
#